data_AF-A0A3M6TBL2-F1
#
_entry.id   AF-A0A3M6TBL2-F1
#
_cell.length_a   1.000
_cell.length_b   1.000
_cell.length_c   1.000
_cell.angle_alpha   90.00
_cell.angle_beta   90.00
_cell.angle_gamma   90.00
#
_symmetry.space_group_name_H-M   'P 1'
#
loop_
_entity.id
_entity.type
_entity.pdbx_description
1 polymer ?
#
loop_
_entity_poly.entity_id
_entity_poly.type
_entity_poly.pdbx_seq_one_letter_code
_entity_poly.pdbx_strand_id
1 'polypeptide(L)'
;MGYPAQISTDSLKRRRKASERLREYFLEHKDLTGEQWFYIELPEAKDHKFHITGEADGIHRAVDMRVVARIHNWVNRGVTSVEEMRRHLREYVRSELFPGREMPPSTSRQYCPTKKDLYNHMYRARVKSRFSN
;
A
#
# COMPACT_ATOMS: atom_id res chain seq x y z
N MET A 1 -6.60 21.25 38.38
CA MET A 1 -7.88 21.57 37.70
C MET A 1 -8.37 20.31 37.01
N GLY A 2 -9.54 19.79 37.39
CA GLY A 2 -10.14 18.63 36.71
C GLY A 2 -10.84 19.05 35.42
N TYR A 3 -10.79 18.21 34.39
CA TYR A 3 -11.48 18.47 33.13
C TYR A 3 -13.00 18.52 33.35
N PRO A 4 -13.72 19.56 32.88
CA PRO A 4 -15.11 19.83 33.24
C PRO A 4 -16.12 18.74 32.79
N ALA A 5 -15.69 17.84 31.91
CA ALA A 5 -16.54 16.82 31.30
C ALA A 5 -16.07 15.36 31.55
N GLN A 6 -15.10 15.15 32.44
CA GLN A 6 -14.67 13.79 32.76
C GLN A 6 -15.81 13.02 33.45
N ILE A 7 -16.24 11.92 32.84
CA ILE A 7 -17.22 11.01 33.43
C ILE A 7 -16.48 9.91 34.20
N SER A 8 -16.91 9.63 35.43
CA SER A 8 -16.32 8.57 36.27
C SER A 8 -16.75 7.16 35.85
N THR A 9 -17.82 7.06 35.06
CA THR A 9 -18.47 5.82 34.64
C THR A 9 -19.15 6.06 33.31
N ASP A 10 -18.95 5.15 32.38
CA ASP A 10 -19.54 5.25 31.04
C ASP A 10 -21.01 4.78 31.07
N SER A 11 -21.93 5.74 30.92
CA SER A 11 -23.34 5.45 30.72
C SER A 11 -23.95 6.49 29.79
N LEU A 12 -24.99 6.11 29.03
CA LEU A 12 -25.64 6.99 28.05
C LEU A 12 -26.08 8.33 28.65
N LYS A 13 -26.70 8.30 29.83
CA LYS A 13 -27.15 9.49 30.55
C LYS A 13 -25.99 10.41 30.93
N ARG A 14 -24.87 9.84 31.41
CA ARG A 14 -23.68 10.60 31.82
C ARG A 14 -22.94 11.18 30.62
N ARG A 15 -22.79 10.41 29.54
CA ARG A 15 -22.23 10.88 28.27
C ARG A 15 -23.02 12.06 27.69
N ARG A 16 -24.34 11.97 27.68
CA ARG A 16 -25.20 13.06 27.25
C ARG A 16 -24.98 14.33 28.08
N LYS A 17 -25.02 14.21 29.42
CA LYS A 17 -24.81 15.33 30.33
C LYS A 17 -23.41 15.95 30.19
N ALA A 18 -22.37 15.14 29.98
CA ALA A 18 -21.02 15.61 29.73
C ALA A 18 -20.91 16.34 28.38
N SER A 19 -21.58 15.85 27.34
CA SER A 19 -21.63 16.52 26.04
C SER A 19 -22.36 17.87 26.10
N GLU A 20 -23.47 17.94 26.84
CA GLU A 20 -24.20 19.21 27.08
C GLU A 20 -23.28 20.24 27.74
N ARG A 21 -22.57 19.86 28.81
CA ARG A 21 -21.58 20.72 29.49
C ARG A 21 -20.42 21.17 28.59
N LEU A 22 -19.91 20.28 27.73
CA LEU A 22 -18.85 20.65 26.78
C LEU A 22 -19.33 21.70 25.77
N ARG A 23 -20.57 21.57 25.29
CA ARG A 23 -21.16 22.53 24.36
C ARG A 23 -21.36 23.89 25.02
N GLU A 24 -21.88 23.92 26.24
CA GLU A 24 -22.01 25.16 27.04
C GLU A 24 -20.65 25.82 27.23
N TYR A 25 -19.64 25.05 27.63
CA TYR A 25 -18.28 25.55 27.81
C TYR A 25 -17.68 26.15 26.53
N PHE A 26 -17.93 25.53 25.36
CA PHE A 26 -17.50 26.03 24.05
C PHE A 26 -18.23 27.31 23.60
N LEU A 27 -19.45 27.56 24.10
CA LEU A 27 -20.16 28.83 23.85
C LEU A 27 -19.55 29.97 24.67
N GLU A 28 -19.13 29.68 25.89
CA GLU A 28 -18.56 30.65 26.83
C GLU A 28 -17.10 30.99 26.53
N HIS A 29 -16.32 30.02 26.03
CA HIS A 29 -14.88 30.17 25.78
C HIS A 29 -14.58 30.05 24.29
N LYS A 30 -14.36 31.19 23.61
CA LYS A 30 -14.13 31.26 22.16
C LYS A 30 -12.66 31.03 21.75
N ASP A 31 -11.73 31.16 22.70
CA ASP A 31 -10.28 31.02 22.46
C ASP A 31 -9.78 29.63 22.87
N LEU A 32 -10.30 28.59 22.20
CA LEU A 32 -9.93 27.21 22.47
C LEU A 32 -9.10 26.63 21.33
N THR A 33 -7.93 26.10 21.69
CA THR A 33 -7.11 25.26 20.82
C THR A 33 -7.44 23.79 21.07
N GLY A 34 -7.86 23.07 20.04
CA GLY A 34 -8.14 21.64 20.10
C GLY A 34 -7.05 20.82 19.41
N GLU A 35 -6.80 19.62 19.93
CA GLU A 35 -5.97 18.60 19.28
C GLU A 35 -6.84 17.41 18.88
N GLN A 36 -6.61 16.88 17.67
CA GLN A 36 -7.31 15.70 17.18
C GLN A 36 -6.37 14.49 17.22
N TRP A 37 -6.83 13.43 17.89
CA TRP A 37 -6.10 12.17 18.02
C TRP A 37 -6.82 11.07 17.22
N PHE A 38 -6.07 10.34 16.42
CA PHE A 38 -6.55 9.13 15.74
C PHE A 38 -5.92 7.93 16.42
N TYR A 39 -6.74 7.09 17.03
CA TYR A 39 -6.31 5.81 17.57
C TYR A 39 -6.46 4.76 16.47
N ILE A 40 -5.34 4.19 16.03
CA ILE A 40 -5.30 3.11 15.05
C ILE A 40 -4.79 1.87 15.76
N GLU A 41 -5.59 0.82 15.77
CA GLU A 41 -5.17 -0.51 16.19
C GLU A 41 -4.71 -1.28 14.94
N LEU A 42 -3.45 -1.73 14.95
CA LEU A 42 -2.92 -2.57 13.88
C LEU A 42 -3.30 -4.04 14.15
N PRO A 43 -3.63 -4.82 13.12
CA PRO A 43 -3.93 -6.25 13.27
C PRO A 43 -2.76 -6.99 13.93
N GLU A 44 -3.07 -7.99 14.76
CA GLU A 44 -2.07 -8.87 15.33
C GLU A 44 -1.65 -9.97 14.32
N ALA A 45 -0.52 -10.63 14.57
CA ALA A 45 -0.07 -11.77 13.76
C ALA A 45 -1.16 -12.85 13.58
N LYS A 46 -1.97 -13.08 14.61
CA LYS A 46 -3.09 -14.04 14.60
C LYS A 46 -4.23 -13.62 13.68
N ASP A 47 -4.34 -12.34 13.31
CA ASP A 47 -5.41 -11.81 12.46
C ASP A 47 -5.09 -11.99 10.97
N HIS A 48 -3.83 -12.30 10.64
CA HIS A 48 -3.37 -12.62 9.30
C HIS A 48 -3.56 -14.11 8.94
N LYS A 49 -4.76 -14.66 9.15
CA LYS A 49 -5.05 -16.09 8.88
C LYS A 49 -5.19 -16.41 7.39
N PHE A 50 -5.47 -15.42 6.57
CA PHE A 50 -5.83 -15.59 5.16
C PHE A 50 -4.71 -15.17 4.19
N HIS A 51 -3.57 -14.73 4.70
CA HIS A 51 -2.40 -14.47 3.86
C HIS A 51 -1.10 -14.58 4.68
N ILE A 52 -0.01 -14.86 3.97
CA ILE A 52 1.32 -14.96 4.57
C ILE A 52 1.79 -13.56 4.96
N THR A 53 2.49 -13.44 6.10
CA THR A 53 3.12 -12.20 6.59
C THR A 53 4.64 -12.34 6.62
N GLY A 54 5.35 -11.21 6.76
CA GLY A 54 6.82 -11.17 6.77
C GLY A 54 7.45 -11.20 5.37
N GLU A 55 8.68 -11.71 5.25
CA GLU A 55 9.43 -11.71 3.98
C GLU A 55 8.75 -12.52 2.86
N ALA A 56 8.00 -13.55 3.23
CA ALA A 56 7.25 -14.39 2.30
C ALA A 56 5.98 -13.72 1.73
N ASP A 57 5.51 -12.62 2.34
CA ASP A 57 4.44 -11.76 1.76
C ASP A 57 4.85 -11.21 0.39
N GLY A 58 6.16 -11.06 0.14
CA GLY A 58 6.71 -10.62 -1.14
C GLY A 58 6.25 -11.44 -2.34
N ILE A 59 5.80 -12.69 -2.14
CA ILE A 59 5.26 -13.58 -3.18
C ILE A 59 3.84 -13.15 -3.60
N HIS A 60 3.03 -12.64 -2.67
CA HIS A 60 1.66 -12.19 -2.93
C HIS A 60 1.61 -10.73 -3.41
N ARG A 61 2.66 -9.95 -3.15
CA ARG A 61 2.75 -8.56 -3.61
C ARG A 61 2.62 -8.46 -5.12
N ALA A 62 1.77 -7.54 -5.57
CA ALA A 62 1.61 -7.23 -6.98
C ALA A 62 2.94 -6.72 -7.57
N VAL A 63 3.14 -6.98 -8.86
CA VAL A 63 4.27 -6.42 -9.61
C VAL A 63 4.15 -4.90 -9.63
N ASP A 64 5.25 -4.19 -9.37
CA ASP A 64 5.30 -2.73 -9.39
C ASP A 64 4.82 -2.18 -10.74
N MET A 65 3.97 -1.15 -10.71
CA MET A 65 3.39 -0.57 -11.94
C MET A 65 4.44 0.00 -12.89
N ARG A 66 5.59 0.46 -12.39
CA ARG A 66 6.70 0.91 -13.23
C ARG A 66 7.33 -0.26 -13.99
N VAL A 67 7.48 -1.40 -13.31
CA VAL A 67 7.94 -2.65 -13.92
C VAL A 67 6.94 -3.13 -14.98
N VAL A 68 5.64 -3.12 -14.68
CA VAL A 68 4.60 -3.47 -15.67
C VAL A 68 4.63 -2.54 -16.88
N ALA A 69 4.70 -1.23 -16.67
CA ALA A 69 4.79 -0.26 -17.76
C ALA A 69 6.01 -0.52 -18.66
N ARG A 70 7.16 -0.85 -18.04
CA ARG A 70 8.39 -1.16 -18.78
C ARG A 70 8.28 -2.46 -19.58
N ILE A 71 7.66 -3.51 -19.03
CA ILE A 71 7.34 -4.76 -19.75
C ILE A 71 6.51 -4.45 -21.00
N HIS A 72 5.43 -3.68 -20.85
CA HIS A 72 4.55 -3.34 -21.96
C HIS A 72 5.29 -2.54 -23.04
N ASN A 73 6.14 -1.57 -22.65
CA ASN A 73 6.96 -0.81 -23.59
C ASN A 73 7.88 -1.72 -24.42
N TRP A 74 8.59 -2.65 -23.79
CA TRP A 74 9.49 -3.56 -24.52
C TRP A 74 8.76 -4.56 -25.41
N VAL A 75 7.58 -5.05 -24.99
CA VAL A 75 6.74 -5.88 -25.87
C VAL A 75 6.33 -5.11 -27.12
N ASN A 76 5.93 -3.84 -26.98
CA ASN A 76 5.59 -2.99 -28.12
C ASN A 76 6.81 -2.69 -29.01
N ARG A 77 8.03 -2.77 -28.48
CA ARG A 77 9.29 -2.65 -29.23
C ARG A 77 9.78 -3.98 -29.83
N GLY A 78 9.01 -5.07 -29.67
CA GLY A 78 9.29 -6.36 -30.30
C GLY A 78 9.91 -7.42 -29.40
N VAL A 79 10.05 -7.20 -28.08
CA VAL A 79 10.54 -8.25 -27.17
C VAL A 79 9.51 -9.37 -27.07
N THR A 80 9.89 -10.57 -27.51
CA THR A 80 8.98 -11.73 -27.56
C THR A 80 9.31 -12.82 -26.54
N SER A 81 10.55 -12.88 -26.07
CA SER A 81 11.03 -13.93 -25.15
C SER A 81 10.92 -13.51 -23.69
N VAL A 82 10.45 -14.45 -22.84
CA VAL A 82 10.37 -14.24 -21.39
C VAL A 82 11.76 -14.13 -20.76
N GLU A 83 12.74 -14.88 -21.26
CA GLU A 83 14.11 -14.81 -20.72
C GLU A 83 14.81 -13.50 -21.09
N GLU A 84 14.55 -12.99 -22.29
CA GLU A 84 15.01 -11.67 -22.72
C GLU A 84 14.37 -10.57 -21.86
N MET A 85 13.06 -10.63 -21.66
CA MET A 85 12.33 -9.73 -20.78
C MET A 85 12.90 -9.73 -19.35
N ARG A 86 13.19 -10.92 -18.81
CA ARG A 86 13.79 -11.07 -17.47
C ARG A 86 15.18 -10.46 -17.37
N ARG A 87 15.99 -10.54 -18.44
CA ARG A 87 17.31 -9.90 -18.49
C ARG A 87 17.16 -8.38 -18.49
N HIS A 88 16.29 -7.83 -19.33
CA HIS A 88 16.03 -6.39 -19.38
C HIS A 88 15.50 -5.84 -18.06
N LEU A 89 14.59 -6.57 -17.41
CA LEU A 89 14.09 -6.18 -16.09
C LEU A 89 15.15 -6.14 -15.02
N ARG A 90 16.07 -7.13 -14.98
CA ARG A 90 17.18 -7.11 -14.02
C ARG A 90 18.05 -5.87 -14.18
N GLU A 91 18.35 -5.51 -15.42
CA GLU A 91 19.13 -4.31 -15.70
C GLU A 91 18.36 -3.05 -15.29
N TYR A 92 17.09 -2.92 -15.68
CA TYR A 92 16.23 -1.79 -15.33
C TYR A 92 16.05 -1.61 -13.82
N VAL A 93 15.85 -2.69 -13.09
CA VAL A 93 15.73 -2.64 -11.62
C VAL A 93 17.01 -2.12 -11.00
N ARG A 94 18.17 -2.56 -11.49
CA ARG A 94 19.48 -2.13 -10.98
C ARG A 94 19.81 -0.69 -11.35
N SER A 95 19.67 -0.32 -12.62
CA SER A 95 20.18 0.95 -13.15
C SER A 95 19.19 2.11 -12.98
N GLU A 96 17.88 1.86 -13.06
CA GLU A 96 16.86 2.91 -13.04
C GLU A 96 16.05 2.95 -11.73
N LEU A 97 15.69 1.79 -11.15
CA LEU A 97 14.87 1.77 -9.93
C LEU A 97 15.67 1.86 -8.63
N PHE A 98 16.86 1.26 -8.59
CA PHE A 98 17.73 1.22 -7.41
C PHE A 98 19.15 1.71 -7.71
N PRO A 99 19.33 2.89 -8.35
CA PRO A 99 20.65 3.40 -8.69
C PRO A 99 21.46 3.66 -7.41
N GLY A 100 22.64 3.03 -7.31
CA GLY A 100 23.54 3.19 -6.16
C GLY A 100 22.99 2.63 -4.84
N ARG A 101 21.93 1.83 -4.88
CA ARG A 101 21.31 1.18 -3.71
C ARG A 101 21.44 -0.33 -3.82
N GLU A 102 21.23 -1.02 -2.70
CA GLU A 102 21.17 -2.48 -2.71
C GLU A 102 20.00 -2.97 -3.57
N MET A 103 20.27 -3.95 -4.42
CA MET A 103 19.29 -4.51 -5.34
C MET A 103 18.25 -5.31 -4.55
N PRO A 104 16.95 -5.16 -4.85
CA PRO A 104 15.94 -5.97 -4.18
C PRO A 104 16.22 -7.47 -4.39
N PRO A 105 15.91 -8.31 -3.40
CA PRO A 105 16.06 -9.75 -3.52
C PRO A 105 15.35 -10.29 -4.76
N SER A 106 15.94 -11.31 -5.40
CA SER A 106 15.33 -11.97 -6.57
C SER A 106 13.99 -12.64 -6.27
N THR A 107 13.71 -12.90 -4.98
CA THR A 107 12.44 -13.40 -4.45
C THR A 107 11.35 -12.34 -4.34
N SER A 108 11.71 -11.05 -4.40
CA SER A 108 10.75 -9.95 -4.34
C SER A 108 9.98 -9.86 -5.66
N ARG A 109 8.80 -10.48 -5.71
CA ARG A 109 7.94 -10.50 -6.92
C ARG A 109 7.59 -9.10 -7.42
N GLN A 110 7.55 -8.12 -6.51
CA GLN A 110 7.28 -6.71 -6.83
C GLN A 110 8.24 -6.16 -7.90
N TYR A 111 9.54 -6.51 -7.81
CA TYR A 111 10.59 -6.01 -8.71
C TYR A 111 11.20 -7.08 -9.60
N CYS A 112 11.13 -8.34 -9.17
CA CYS A 112 11.61 -9.52 -9.87
C CYS A 112 10.43 -10.48 -10.14
N PRO A 113 9.56 -10.19 -11.12
CA PRO A 113 8.38 -11.01 -11.39
C PRO A 113 8.73 -12.45 -11.75
N THR A 114 7.81 -13.36 -11.46
CA THR A 114 7.98 -14.77 -11.84
C THR A 114 7.84 -14.95 -13.35
N LYS A 115 8.30 -16.08 -13.90
CA LYS A 115 8.09 -16.41 -15.31
C LYS A 115 6.62 -16.34 -15.73
N LYS A 116 5.72 -16.79 -14.84
CA LYS A 116 4.27 -16.74 -15.05
C LYS A 116 3.76 -15.30 -15.13
N ASP A 117 4.25 -14.42 -14.25
CA ASP A 117 3.88 -12.99 -14.28
C ASP A 117 4.33 -12.34 -15.59
N LEU A 118 5.57 -12.58 -16.00
CA LEU A 118 6.10 -12.06 -17.26
C LEU A 118 5.27 -12.54 -18.45
N TYR A 119 4.97 -13.84 -18.52
CA TYR A 119 4.11 -14.39 -19.58
C TYR A 119 2.75 -13.69 -19.62
N ASN A 120 2.09 -13.55 -18.48
CA ASN A 120 0.77 -12.92 -18.39
C ASN A 120 0.79 -11.45 -18.80
N HIS A 121 1.76 -10.66 -18.31
CA HIS A 121 1.90 -9.25 -18.66
C HIS A 121 2.27 -9.07 -20.14
N MET A 122 3.17 -9.89 -20.67
CA MET A 122 3.53 -9.86 -22.09
C MET A 122 2.34 -10.23 -22.99
N TYR A 123 1.56 -11.24 -22.61
CA TYR A 123 0.34 -11.60 -23.32
C TYR A 123 -0.67 -10.45 -23.31
N ARG A 124 -0.94 -9.84 -22.16
CA ARG A 124 -1.84 -8.68 -22.04
C ARG A 124 -1.37 -7.50 -22.89
N ALA A 125 -0.08 -7.23 -22.93
CA ALA A 125 0.49 -6.18 -23.78
C ALA A 125 0.26 -6.46 -25.27
N ARG A 126 0.48 -7.71 -25.73
CA ARG A 126 0.21 -8.14 -27.11
C ARG A 126 -1.27 -8.09 -27.48
N VAL A 127 -2.15 -8.49 -26.57
CA VAL A 127 -3.60 -8.40 -26.78
C VAL A 127 -4.01 -6.95 -26.91
N LYS A 128 -3.55 -6.08 -26.00
CA LYS A 128 -3.85 -4.65 -26.05
C LYS A 128 -3.41 -4.02 -27.37
N SER A 129 -2.20 -4.33 -27.86
CA SER A 129 -1.72 -3.76 -29.12
C SER A 129 -2.53 -4.21 -30.35
N ARG A 130 -3.13 -5.42 -30.32
CA ARG A 130 -3.99 -5.91 -31.40
C ARG A 130 -5.35 -5.23 -31.49
N PHE A 131 -5.88 -4.77 -30.36
CA PHE A 131 -7.22 -4.17 -30.26
C PHE A 131 -7.20 -2.64 -30.09
N SER A 132 -6.05 -1.99 -30.27
CA SER A 132 -5.90 -0.52 -30.21
C SER A 132 -5.64 0.10 -31.60
N ASN A 133 -6.07 -0.57 -32.67
CA ASN A 133 -6.12 -0.01 -34.03
C ASN A 133 -7.43 0.72 -34.27
#